data_AF-A0A651H2U0-F1
#
_entry.id   AF-A0A651H2U0-F1
#
_cell.length_a   1.000
_cell.length_b   1.000
_cell.length_c   1.000
_cell.angle_alpha   90.00
_cell.angle_beta   90.00
_cell.angle_gamma   90.00
#
_symmetry.space_group_name_H-M   'P 1'
#
loop_
_entity.id
_entity.type
_entity.pdbx_description
1 polymer ?
#
loop_
_entity_poly.entity_id
_entity_poly.type
_entity_poly.pdbx_seq_one_letter_code
_entity_poly.pdbx_strand_id
1 'polypeptide(L)'
;MPGLAGLPEDEAGWYTATGGNHQPDSWSFRVHSRSIGTHSEPKRFLQAYLYAKSAGGLRLIEFPYGMSFTARHPETGATVAYDLDTWNEIEVRANTAAGRIELWVNGMPTVRLHDVVFTATGEAFVSQIIAETFYNGTPEQTHDIRFRNIRLIA
;
A
#
# COMPACT_ATOMS: atom_id res chain seq x y z
N MET A 1 2.00 -6.00 -4.07
CA MET A 1 2.80 -6.64 -3.00
C MET A 1 1.98 -6.65 -1.73
N PRO A 2 2.37 -7.44 -0.72
CA PRO A 2 1.58 -7.57 0.49
C PRO A 2 1.29 -6.25 1.20
N GLY A 3 0.22 -6.24 1.99
CA GLY A 3 -0.31 -5.07 2.65
C GLY A 3 -1.28 -5.41 3.77
N LEU A 4 -1.89 -4.37 4.34
CA LEU A 4 -2.90 -4.47 5.39
C LEU A 4 -4.26 -4.06 4.83
N ALA A 5 -5.33 -4.59 5.43
CA ALA A 5 -6.67 -4.11 5.14
C ALA A 5 -7.61 -4.31 6.33
N GLY A 6 -8.75 -3.63 6.22
CA GLY A 6 -9.88 -3.75 7.13
C GLY A 6 -11.18 -3.90 6.38
N LEU A 7 -12.07 -4.70 6.94
CA LEU A 7 -13.44 -4.94 6.49
C LEU A 7 -14.29 -5.24 7.71
N PRO A 8 -15.63 -5.08 7.66
CA PRO A 8 -16.54 -5.50 8.73
C PRO A 8 -16.32 -6.95 9.19
N GLU A 9 -16.63 -7.27 10.45
CA GLU A 9 -16.37 -8.60 11.04
C GLU A 9 -17.21 -9.72 10.40
N ASP A 10 -18.39 -9.38 9.89
CA ASP A 10 -19.34 -10.27 9.25
C ASP A 10 -19.13 -10.43 7.73
N GLU A 11 -18.19 -9.67 7.17
CA GLU A 11 -17.87 -9.70 5.75
C GLU A 11 -16.74 -10.69 5.41
N ALA A 12 -16.77 -11.18 4.18
CA ALA A 12 -15.77 -12.12 3.69
C ALA A 12 -14.60 -11.41 2.98
N GLY A 13 -13.44 -12.07 2.86
CA GLY A 13 -12.24 -11.45 2.29
C GLY A 13 -12.39 -10.88 0.87
N TRP A 14 -13.35 -11.34 0.06
CA TRP A 14 -13.64 -10.76 -1.27
C TRP A 14 -14.25 -9.36 -1.19
N TYR A 15 -14.80 -8.96 -0.04
CA TYR A 15 -15.33 -7.64 0.25
C TYR A 15 -14.24 -6.57 0.38
N THR A 16 -12.98 -6.97 0.46
CA THR A 16 -11.87 -6.04 0.63
C THR A 16 -11.80 -5.01 -0.50
N ALA A 17 -11.71 -3.73 -0.13
CA ALA A 17 -11.54 -2.63 -1.08
C ALA A 17 -10.22 -2.76 -1.87
N THR A 18 -10.28 -3.35 -3.08
CA THR A 18 -9.15 -3.58 -3.99
C THR A 18 -9.60 -3.63 -5.44
N GLY A 19 -8.68 -3.33 -6.37
CA GLY A 19 -8.98 -3.38 -7.81
C GLY A 19 -10.09 -2.38 -8.17
N GLY A 20 -11.13 -2.87 -8.84
CA GLY A 20 -12.36 -2.11 -9.12
C GLY A 20 -13.46 -2.30 -8.06
N ASN A 21 -13.23 -3.14 -7.03
CA ASN A 21 -14.20 -3.37 -5.96
C ASN A 21 -13.95 -2.37 -4.83
N HIS A 22 -14.88 -1.44 -4.64
CA HIS A 22 -14.83 -0.43 -3.58
C HIS A 22 -16.00 -0.64 -2.65
N GLN A 23 -15.70 -0.84 -1.37
CA GLN A 23 -16.72 -0.94 -0.34
C GLN A 23 -16.58 0.25 0.61
N PRO A 24 -17.67 0.92 0.97
CA PRO A 24 -17.64 2.17 1.75
C PRO A 24 -17.06 2.00 3.16
N ASP A 25 -17.11 0.79 3.70
CA ASP A 25 -16.70 0.36 5.04
C ASP A 25 -15.52 -0.63 5.00
N SER A 26 -14.86 -0.80 3.85
CA SER A 26 -13.59 -1.48 3.74
C SER A 26 -12.48 -0.53 3.29
N TRP A 27 -11.25 -0.84 3.69
CA TRP A 27 -10.05 -0.13 3.29
C TRP A 27 -8.90 -1.10 3.04
N SER A 28 -7.92 -0.70 2.22
CA SER A 28 -6.70 -1.47 2.04
C SER A 28 -5.50 -0.57 1.81
N PHE A 29 -4.33 -1.01 2.28
CA PHE A 29 -3.06 -0.37 2.01
C PHE A 29 -2.07 -1.41 1.53
N ARG A 30 -1.64 -1.27 0.28
CA ARG A 30 -0.71 -2.20 -0.38
C ARG A 30 0.51 -1.45 -0.88
N VAL A 31 1.61 -2.17 -1.04
CA VAL A 31 2.82 -1.63 -1.64
C VAL A 31 2.90 -2.06 -3.10
N HIS A 32 3.12 -1.09 -3.98
CA HIS A 32 3.31 -1.28 -5.41
C HIS A 32 4.76 -1.04 -5.77
N SER A 33 5.31 -1.93 -6.58
CA SER A 33 6.54 -1.70 -7.30
C SER A 33 6.22 -0.94 -8.59
N ARG A 34 6.99 0.11 -8.88
CA ARG A 34 6.88 0.91 -10.10
C ARG A 34 8.24 1.04 -10.77
N SER A 35 8.22 1.26 -12.07
CA SER A 35 9.38 1.64 -12.86
C SER A 35 9.03 2.80 -13.77
N ILE A 36 9.91 3.78 -13.89
CA ILE A 36 9.86 4.83 -14.91
C ILE A 36 11.15 4.81 -15.71
N GLY A 37 11.09 5.19 -16.99
CA GLY A 37 12.24 5.19 -17.90
C GLY A 37 12.15 4.12 -18.99
N THR A 38 13.17 4.05 -19.83
CA THR A 38 13.28 3.04 -20.88
C THR A 38 13.66 1.67 -20.31
N HIS A 39 13.44 0.61 -21.07
CA HIS A 39 13.78 -0.77 -20.66
C HIS A 39 15.27 -0.94 -20.29
N SER A 40 16.16 -0.12 -20.86
CA SER A 40 17.61 -0.19 -20.60
C SER A 40 18.03 0.49 -19.29
N GLU A 41 17.28 1.47 -18.79
CA GLU A 41 17.60 2.23 -17.56
C GLU A 41 16.36 2.52 -16.70
N PRO A 42 15.61 1.49 -16.26
CA PRO A 42 14.41 1.71 -15.47
C PRO A 42 14.80 2.20 -14.06
N LYS A 43 14.32 3.39 -13.69
CA LYS A 43 14.31 3.83 -12.30
C LYS A 43 13.15 3.15 -11.59
N ARG A 44 13.48 2.23 -10.69
CA ARG A 44 12.53 1.45 -9.91
C ARG A 44 12.28 2.11 -8.57
N PHE A 45 11.04 2.11 -8.11
CA PHE A 45 10.68 2.71 -6.83
C PHE A 45 9.43 2.07 -6.24
N LEU A 46 9.23 2.32 -4.95
CA LEU A 46 8.07 1.87 -4.21
C LEU A 46 6.99 2.95 -4.13
N GLN A 47 5.75 2.52 -4.20
CA GLN A 47 4.57 3.37 -4.08
C GLN A 47 3.60 2.75 -3.09
N ALA A 48 3.19 3.53 -2.09
CA ALA A 48 2.06 3.18 -1.25
C ALA A 48 0.76 3.34 -2.05
N TYR A 49 -0.14 2.37 -1.93
CA TYR A 49 -1.43 2.36 -2.62
C TYR A 49 -2.56 2.10 -1.62
N LEU A 50 -3.39 3.12 -1.41
CA LEU A 50 -4.40 3.18 -0.36
C LEU A 50 -5.81 3.28 -0.94
N TYR A 51 -6.68 2.36 -0.55
CA TYR A 51 -8.13 2.50 -0.62
C TYR A 51 -8.61 2.96 0.75
N ALA A 52 -9.11 4.19 0.81
CA ALA A 52 -9.71 4.80 2.00
C ALA A 52 -10.60 5.95 1.55
N LYS A 53 -11.49 6.45 2.42
CA LYS A 53 -12.34 7.59 2.11
C LYS A 53 -11.54 8.86 1.82
N SER A 54 -10.51 9.14 2.62
CA SER A 54 -9.58 10.25 2.41
C SER A 54 -8.27 10.07 3.17
N ALA A 55 -7.20 10.73 2.72
CA ALA A 55 -5.91 10.77 3.42
C ALA A 55 -5.13 12.04 3.06
N GLY A 56 -4.57 12.74 4.06
CA GLY A 56 -3.70 13.91 3.83
C GLY A 56 -4.36 15.02 3.00
N GLY A 57 -5.66 15.26 3.20
CA GLY A 57 -6.44 16.25 2.43
C GLY A 57 -6.88 15.78 1.04
N LEU A 58 -6.35 14.67 0.52
CA LEU A 58 -6.81 14.05 -0.72
C LEU A 58 -8.09 13.25 -0.45
N ARG A 59 -9.06 13.40 -1.33
CA ARG A 59 -10.34 12.70 -1.29
C ARG A 59 -10.52 11.89 -2.57
N LEU A 60 -11.11 10.72 -2.46
CA LEU A 60 -11.66 10.03 -3.62
C LEU A 60 -12.96 10.74 -4.02
N ILE A 61 -12.88 11.56 -5.06
CA ILE A 61 -14.01 12.35 -5.59
C ILE A 61 -15.01 11.42 -6.28
N GLU A 62 -14.49 10.44 -7.02
CA GLU A 62 -15.25 9.35 -7.63
C GLU A 62 -14.51 8.07 -7.26
N PHE A 63 -15.18 7.14 -6.60
CA PHE A 63 -14.65 5.81 -6.32
C PHE A 63 -14.60 5.03 -7.64
N PRO A 64 -13.46 5.03 -8.34
CA PRO A 64 -12.94 3.72 -8.74
C PRO A 64 -11.44 3.52 -8.51
N TYR A 65 -10.68 4.50 -8.01
CA TYR A 65 -9.21 4.38 -7.96
C TYR A 65 -8.63 4.78 -6.61
N GLY A 66 -7.78 3.91 -6.05
CA GLY A 66 -7.06 4.19 -4.81
C GLY A 66 -6.09 5.37 -4.92
N MET A 67 -5.74 5.95 -3.77
CA MET A 67 -4.74 7.01 -3.64
C MET A 67 -3.33 6.42 -3.70
N SER A 68 -2.45 7.04 -4.48
CA SER A 68 -1.07 6.59 -4.66
C SER A 68 -0.09 7.61 -4.09
N PHE A 69 0.85 7.16 -3.26
CA PHE A 69 1.88 8.01 -2.65
C PHE A 69 3.26 7.43 -2.94
N THR A 70 4.09 8.17 -3.66
CA THR A 70 5.48 7.76 -3.93
C THR A 70 6.27 7.78 -2.63
N ALA A 71 6.94 6.67 -2.31
CA ALA A 71 7.85 6.58 -1.16
C ALA A 71 9.01 7.55 -1.35
N ARG A 72 9.28 8.40 -0.35
CA ARG A 72 10.37 9.38 -0.39
C ARG A 72 11.23 9.34 0.86
N HIS A 73 12.52 9.57 0.70
CA HIS A 73 13.46 9.71 1.81
C HIS A 73 13.05 10.92 2.66
N PRO A 74 12.92 10.79 3.99
CA PRO A 74 12.35 11.83 4.84
C PRO A 74 13.19 13.11 4.86
N GLU A 75 14.51 13.00 4.73
CA GLU A 75 15.42 14.15 4.80
C GLU A 75 15.68 14.82 3.45
N THR A 76 15.67 14.05 2.36
CA THR A 76 16.11 14.53 1.05
C THR A 76 14.96 14.68 0.06
N GLY A 77 13.79 14.11 0.36
CA GLY A 77 12.65 14.05 -0.56
C GLY A 77 12.88 13.18 -1.79
N ALA A 78 14.05 12.55 -1.92
CA ALA A 78 14.39 11.68 -3.03
C ALA A 78 13.46 10.46 -3.04
N THR A 79 13.03 10.04 -4.23
CA THR A 79 12.23 8.82 -4.37
C THR A 79 13.01 7.62 -3.81
N VAL A 80 12.38 6.82 -2.96
CA VAL A 80 12.99 5.59 -2.45
C VAL A 80 13.01 4.56 -3.58
N ALA A 81 14.20 4.39 -4.15
CA ALA A 81 14.49 3.31 -5.08
C ALA A 81 14.67 2.00 -4.32
N TYR A 82 14.49 0.89 -5.02
CA TYR A 82 14.88 -0.43 -4.53
C TYR A 82 15.74 -1.11 -5.58
N ASP A 83 16.75 -1.84 -5.12
CA ASP A 83 17.62 -2.61 -5.99
C ASP A 83 17.05 -4.00 -6.23
N LEU A 84 17.17 -4.49 -7.46
CA LEU A 84 16.87 -5.89 -7.77
C LEU A 84 17.86 -6.81 -7.06
N ASP A 85 17.47 -8.06 -6.84
CA ASP A 85 18.31 -9.10 -6.24
C ASP A 85 18.83 -8.76 -4.83
N THR A 86 18.16 -7.82 -4.16
CA THR A 86 18.44 -7.44 -2.77
C THR A 86 17.23 -7.66 -1.87
N TRP A 87 17.50 -7.93 -0.60
CA TRP A 87 16.45 -7.96 0.41
C TRP A 87 16.10 -6.53 0.83
N ASN A 88 14.83 -6.18 0.68
CA ASN A 88 14.28 -4.93 1.19
C ASN A 88 13.34 -5.25 2.36
N GLU A 89 13.54 -4.55 3.47
CA GLU A 89 12.61 -4.60 4.60
C GLU A 89 11.46 -3.64 4.33
N ILE A 90 10.22 -4.15 4.43
CA ILE A 90 9.01 -3.38 4.24
C ILE A 90 8.15 -3.52 5.49
N GLU A 91 7.75 -2.39 6.05
CA GLU A 91 6.85 -2.36 7.19
C GLU A 91 5.69 -1.39 6.91
N VAL A 92 4.47 -1.87 7.14
CA VAL A 92 3.25 -1.07 7.08
C VAL A 92 2.73 -0.93 8.50
N ARG A 93 2.60 0.31 8.98
CA ARG A 93 2.05 0.63 10.30
C ARG A 93 0.72 1.32 10.14
N ALA A 94 -0.33 0.77 10.73
CA ALA A 94 -1.65 1.38 10.74
C ALA A 94 -2.11 1.64 12.18
N ASN A 95 -2.62 2.84 12.44
CA ASN A 95 -3.38 3.16 13.65
C ASN A 95 -4.70 3.77 13.18
N THR A 96 -5.74 2.93 13.10
CA THR A 96 -7.04 3.31 12.55
C THR A 96 -7.76 4.31 13.46
N ALA A 97 -7.65 4.15 14.78
CA ALA A 97 -8.23 5.07 15.76
C ALA A 97 -7.63 6.49 15.67
N ALA A 98 -6.33 6.60 15.37
CA ALA A 98 -5.64 7.88 15.21
C ALA A 98 -5.63 8.41 13.77
N GLY A 99 -6.27 7.73 12.81
CA GLY A 99 -6.25 8.15 11.41
C GLY A 99 -4.85 8.17 10.79
N ARG A 100 -3.97 7.22 11.16
CA ARG A 100 -2.57 7.19 10.70
C ARG A 100 -2.22 5.93 9.94
N ILE A 101 -1.54 6.07 8.81
CA ILE A 101 -0.90 4.94 8.12
C ILE A 101 0.47 5.33 7.58
N GLU A 102 1.44 4.43 7.70
CA GLU A 102 2.83 4.67 7.33
C GLU A 102 3.40 3.50 6.54
N LEU A 103 4.28 3.82 5.58
CA LEU A 103 5.14 2.86 4.91
C LEU A 103 6.59 3.14 5.31
N TRP A 104 7.24 2.12 5.82
CA TRP A 104 8.66 2.10 6.12
C TRP A 104 9.38 1.16 5.16
N VAL A 105 10.55 1.59 4.69
CA VAL A 105 11.41 0.82 3.77
C VAL A 105 12.82 0.86 4.34
N ASN A 106 13.41 -0.31 4.58
CA ASN A 106 14.76 -0.46 5.13
C ASN A 106 14.97 0.37 6.42
N GLY A 107 14.03 0.26 7.36
CA GLY A 107 14.05 0.99 8.63
C GLY A 107 13.77 2.49 8.55
N MET A 108 13.48 3.04 7.36
CA MET A 108 13.22 4.47 7.17
C MET A 108 11.74 4.75 6.89
N PRO A 109 11.14 5.79 7.49
CA PRO A 109 9.77 6.20 7.18
C PRO A 109 9.72 6.87 5.81
N THR A 110 8.98 6.30 4.86
CA THR A 110 8.97 6.76 3.45
C THR A 110 7.64 7.38 3.01
N VAL A 111 6.55 6.99 3.66
CA VAL A 111 5.23 7.61 3.53
C VAL A 111 4.64 7.72 4.93
N ARG A 112 4.13 8.90 5.29
CA ARG A 112 3.40 9.15 6.53
C ARG A 112 2.12 9.89 6.19
N LEU A 113 1.00 9.21 6.35
CA LEU A 113 -0.32 9.79 6.13
C LEU A 113 -0.98 10.00 7.49
N HIS A 114 -1.49 11.20 7.67
CA HIS A 114 -2.29 11.63 8.80
C HIS A 114 -3.71 11.97 8.31
N ASP A 115 -4.63 12.13 9.26
CA ASP A 115 -6.03 12.47 9.01
C ASP A 115 -6.69 11.50 8.02
N VAL A 116 -6.32 10.23 8.11
CA VAL A 116 -6.86 9.17 7.27
C VAL A 116 -8.24 8.81 7.78
N VAL A 117 -9.22 9.01 6.91
CA VAL A 117 -10.57 8.49 7.11
C VAL A 117 -10.61 7.18 6.33
N PHE A 118 -10.46 6.07 7.05
CA PHE A 118 -10.36 4.74 6.45
C PHE A 118 -11.66 4.33 5.75
N THR A 119 -12.79 4.52 6.43
CA THR A 119 -14.14 4.13 5.97
C THR A 119 -15.10 5.31 6.01
N ALA A 120 -16.20 5.24 5.26
CA ALA A 120 -17.26 6.26 5.27
C ALA A 120 -18.04 6.30 6.60
N THR A 121 -18.10 5.16 7.31
CA THR A 121 -18.75 5.03 8.63
C THR A 121 -17.88 5.58 9.77
N GLY A 122 -16.57 5.71 9.55
CA GLY A 122 -15.61 6.16 10.54
C GLY A 122 -15.06 5.04 11.43
N GLU A 123 -15.74 3.88 11.49
CA GLU A 123 -15.25 2.68 12.17
C GLU A 123 -14.29 1.92 11.25
N ALA A 124 -13.08 1.66 11.75
CA ALA A 124 -12.07 0.93 10.99
C ALA A 124 -11.12 0.17 11.92
N PHE A 125 -10.82 -1.06 11.53
CA PHE A 125 -9.88 -1.94 12.21
C PHE A 125 -8.98 -2.62 11.17
N VAL A 126 -7.84 -3.13 11.62
CA VAL A 126 -6.98 -3.99 10.79
C VAL A 126 -7.47 -5.43 11.02
N SER A 127 -8.08 -6.06 10.02
CA SER A 127 -8.60 -7.43 10.14
C SER A 127 -7.86 -8.45 9.30
N GLN A 128 -6.99 -8.03 8.37
CA GLN A 128 -6.33 -8.97 7.47
C GLN A 128 -4.96 -8.48 6.94
N ILE A 129 -4.14 -9.46 6.56
CA ILE A 129 -2.99 -9.28 5.69
C ILE A 129 -3.41 -9.66 4.27
N ILE A 130 -3.24 -8.74 3.33
CA ILE A 130 -3.37 -9.05 1.90
C ILE A 130 -2.00 -9.54 1.42
N ALA A 131 -1.89 -10.79 0.99
CA ALA A 131 -0.63 -11.38 0.50
C ALA A 131 -0.62 -11.56 -1.04
N GLU A 132 -1.21 -10.62 -1.77
CA GLU A 132 -1.33 -10.70 -3.22
C GLU A 132 -0.19 -9.96 -3.94
N THR A 133 0.45 -10.64 -4.88
CA THR A 133 1.48 -10.07 -5.75
C THR A 133 1.28 -10.57 -7.17
N PHE A 134 1.06 -9.62 -8.08
CA PHE A 134 0.85 -9.88 -9.50
C PHE A 134 1.26 -8.64 -10.32
N TYR A 135 1.47 -8.83 -11.61
CA TYR A 135 1.67 -7.73 -12.56
C TYR A 135 0.35 -7.11 -12.97
N ASN A 136 0.29 -5.79 -13.12
CA ASN A 136 -0.82 -5.14 -13.78
C ASN A 136 -0.66 -5.29 -15.30
N GLY A 137 -1.01 -6.47 -15.83
CA GLY A 137 -0.76 -6.90 -17.21
C GLY A 137 0.10 -8.17 -17.27
N THR A 138 0.43 -8.61 -18.48
CA THR A 138 1.26 -9.80 -18.70
C THR A 138 2.73 -9.39 -18.80
N PRO A 139 3.63 -9.92 -17.95
CA PRO A 139 5.05 -9.64 -18.08
C PRO A 139 5.63 -10.34 -19.32
N GLU A 140 6.60 -9.71 -19.99
CA GLU A 140 7.28 -10.29 -21.16
C GLU A 140 8.24 -11.43 -20.79
N GLN A 141 8.65 -11.50 -19.52
CA GLN A 141 9.61 -12.46 -18.99
C GLN A 141 9.12 -13.02 -17.65
N THR A 142 9.58 -14.21 -17.31
CA THR A 142 9.38 -14.79 -15.98
C THR A 142 10.19 -14.02 -14.95
N HIS A 143 9.56 -13.69 -13.83
CA HIS A 143 10.21 -13.02 -12.71
C HIS A 143 9.86 -13.74 -11.40
N ASP A 144 10.83 -13.83 -10.52
CA ASP A 144 10.66 -14.41 -9.19
C ASP A 144 10.67 -13.29 -8.13
N ILE A 145 9.69 -13.31 -7.23
CA ILE A 145 9.65 -12.45 -6.05
C ILE A 145 9.57 -13.36 -4.82
N ARG A 146 10.45 -13.13 -3.84
CA ARG A 146 10.54 -13.93 -2.63
C ARG A 146 10.20 -13.09 -1.41
N PHE A 147 9.34 -13.60 -0.54
CA PHE A 147 8.99 -12.99 0.74
C PHE A 147 9.53 -13.87 1.87
N ARG A 148 10.04 -13.24 2.94
CA ARG A 148 10.47 -13.92 4.16
C ARG A 148 10.21 -13.04 5.38
N ASN A 149 10.20 -13.63 6.57
CA ASN A 149 10.01 -12.92 7.84
C ASN A 149 8.71 -12.11 7.92
N ILE A 150 7.61 -12.63 7.37
CA ILE A 150 6.30 -11.97 7.44
C ILE A 150 5.80 -12.04 8.89
N ARG A 151 5.55 -10.87 9.49
CA ARG A 151 5.11 -10.74 10.88
C ARG A 151 3.94 -9.78 10.95
N LEU A 152 2.95 -10.13 11.77
CA LEU A 152 1.92 -9.22 12.24
C LEU A 152 2.22 -8.91 13.70
N ILE A 153 2.33 -7.63 14.04
CA ILE A 153 2.59 -7.17 15.41
C ILE A 153 1.43 -6.21 15.75
N ALA A 154 0.67 -6.56 16.77
CA ALA A 154 -0.50 -5.82 17.25
C ALA A 154 -0.24 -5.29 18.67
#